data_AF-A0A6N6Z209-F1
#
_entry.id   AF-A0A6N6Z209-F1
#
_cell.length_a   1.000
_cell.length_b   1.000
_cell.length_c   1.000
_cell.angle_alpha   90.00
_cell.angle_beta   90.00
_cell.angle_gamma   90.00
#
_symmetry.space_group_name_H-M   'P 1'
#
loop_
_entity.id
_entity.type
_entity.pdbx_description
1 polymer ?
#
loop_
_entity_poly.entity_id
_entity_poly.type
_entity_poly.pdbx_seq_one_letter_code
_entity_poly.pdbx_strand_id
1 'polypeptide(L)'
;MAYLYWKVGDPLAFLHIQGEWNRETIGFLAVVAGALVRLWTVDLWSGAMPVHLQAIADLSFLAAAVVSGFMVWKRYGTHYGLLVLLGIIIPASTSTVSLCRYSLVLFPMFLLWAEIGLKHPWFDNFVRYAFPIGQAAALALYCNWYFVA
;
A
#
# COMPACT_ATOMS: atom_id res chain seq x y z
N MET A 1 -6.62 14.21 18.52
CA MET A 1 -5.90 15.44 18.91
C MET A 1 -6.40 16.02 20.23
N ALA A 2 -7.69 16.38 20.39
CA ALA A 2 -8.21 16.92 21.66
C ALA A 2 -8.03 15.97 22.88
N TYR A 3 -8.23 14.66 22.70
CA TYR A 3 -7.97 13.67 23.75
C TYR A 3 -6.49 13.60 24.16
N LEU A 4 -5.57 13.69 23.19
CA LEU A 4 -4.12 13.66 23.47
C LEU A 4 -3.67 14.92 24.21
N TYR A 5 -4.21 16.08 23.81
CA TYR A 5 -4.01 17.33 24.53
C TYR A 5 -4.50 17.24 25.97
N TRP A 6 -5.69 16.69 26.21
CA TRP A 6 -6.23 16.53 27.55
C TRP A 6 -5.41 15.58 28.44
N LYS A 7 -4.83 14.51 27.85
CA LYS A 7 -4.08 13.50 28.61
C LYS A 7 -2.61 13.84 28.84
N VAL A 8 -1.95 14.45 27.87
CA VAL A 8 -0.47 14.61 27.85
C VAL A 8 -0.06 16.06 27.60
N GLY A 9 -1.01 16.99 27.40
CA GLY A 9 -0.72 18.41 27.13
C GLY A 9 -0.26 18.70 25.69
N ASP A 10 -0.09 17.67 24.87
CA ASP A 10 0.40 17.77 23.50
C ASP A 10 -0.60 17.13 22.52
N PRO A 11 -1.26 17.93 21.65
CA PRO A 11 -2.21 17.39 20.68
C PRO A 11 -1.55 16.55 19.60
N LEU A 12 -0.24 16.70 19.37
CA LEU A 12 0.55 16.02 18.35
C LEU A 12 1.52 14.98 18.95
N ALA A 13 1.33 14.59 20.22
CA ALA A 13 2.18 13.63 20.94
C ALA A 13 2.47 12.35 20.13
N PHE A 14 1.49 11.88 19.33
CA PHE A 14 1.67 10.73 18.46
C PHE A 14 2.69 10.95 17.34
N LEU A 15 2.71 12.14 16.70
CA LEU A 15 3.70 12.47 15.68
C LEU A 15 5.11 12.59 16.29
N HIS A 16 5.21 13.17 17.48
CA HIS A 16 6.51 13.31 18.15
C HIS A 16 7.11 11.97 18.58
N ILE A 17 6.29 11.06 19.10
CA ILE A 17 6.78 9.74 19.57
C ILE A 17 7.04 8.75 18.43
N GLN A 18 6.54 9.00 17.21
CA GLN A 18 6.78 8.13 16.07
C GLN A 18 8.27 8.05 15.68
N GLY A 19 9.04 9.12 15.92
CA GLY A 19 10.49 9.13 15.72
C GLY A 19 11.21 8.07 16.56
N GLU A 20 10.77 7.87 17.80
CA GLU A 20 11.31 6.85 18.72
C GLU A 20 11.06 5.40 18.23
N TRP A 21 10.14 5.20 17.29
CA TRP A 21 9.84 3.89 16.71
C TRP A 21 10.48 3.67 15.33
N ASN A 22 11.45 4.52 14.93
CA ASN A 22 12.01 4.55 13.57
C ASN A 22 10.91 4.68 12.49
N ARG A 23 9.79 5.34 12.80
CA ARG A 23 8.69 5.62 11.86
C ARG A 23 8.62 7.11 11.54
N GLU A 24 9.77 7.68 11.24
CA GLU A 24 9.86 9.06 10.81
C GLU A 24 9.24 9.23 9.43
N THR A 25 8.55 10.36 9.24
CA THR A 25 8.06 10.74 7.92
C THR A 25 9.22 11.28 7.08
N ILE A 26 10.04 10.38 6.55
CA ILE A 26 11.18 10.72 5.69
C ILE A 26 10.74 11.17 4.28
N GLY A 27 9.43 11.09 3.99
CA GLY A 27 8.81 11.60 2.78
C GLY A 27 8.59 10.52 1.71
N PHE A 28 7.52 10.68 0.94
CA PHE A 28 7.07 9.69 -0.07
C PHE A 28 8.19 9.23 -1.01
N LEU A 29 8.92 10.16 -1.62
CA LEU A 29 9.96 9.82 -2.60
C LEU A 29 11.13 9.05 -1.96
N ALA A 30 11.53 9.42 -0.74
CA ALA A 30 12.61 8.74 -0.03
C ALA A 30 12.20 7.31 0.36
N VAL A 31 10.96 7.12 0.85
CA VAL A 31 10.42 5.81 1.19
C VAL A 31 10.34 4.90 -0.05
N VAL A 32 9.81 5.41 -1.16
CA VAL A 32 9.70 4.65 -2.42
C VAL A 32 11.07 4.32 -2.99
N ALA A 33 11.99 5.29 -3.05
CA ALA A 33 13.35 5.06 -3.53
C ALA A 33 14.09 4.02 -2.69
N GLY A 34 14.00 4.10 -1.36
CA GLY A 34 14.58 3.11 -0.46
C GLY A 34 13.98 1.72 -0.63
N ALA A 35 12.67 1.62 -0.89
CA ALA A 35 12.02 0.35 -1.20
C ALA A 35 12.49 -0.24 -2.54
N LEU A 36 12.66 0.59 -3.58
CA LEU A 36 13.18 0.16 -4.88
C LEU A 36 14.63 -0.32 -4.80
N VAL A 37 15.48 0.39 -4.05
CA VAL A 37 16.87 -0.04 -3.82
C VAL A 37 16.88 -1.40 -3.10
N ARG A 38 16.09 -1.56 -2.04
CA ARG A 38 15.97 -2.83 -1.32
C ARG A 38 15.54 -3.98 -2.23
N LEU A 39 14.63 -3.75 -3.18
CA LEU A 39 14.25 -4.79 -4.15
C LEU A 39 15.42 -5.27 -5.00
N TRP A 40 16.37 -4.39 -5.32
CA TRP A 40 17.50 -4.69 -6.21
C TRP A 40 18.69 -5.33 -5.48
N THR A 41 18.84 -5.07 -4.18
CA THR A 41 20.06 -5.42 -3.44
C THR A 41 19.97 -6.71 -2.65
N VAL A 42 18.83 -7.41 -2.64
CA VAL A 42 18.69 -8.59 -1.78
C VAL A 42 19.11 -9.87 -2.46
N ASP A 43 19.83 -10.67 -1.67
CA ASP A 43 20.16 -12.03 -1.96
C ASP A 43 18.92 -12.94 -1.84
N LEU A 44 18.41 -13.36 -3.00
CA LEU A 44 17.26 -14.26 -3.11
C LEU A 44 17.52 -15.66 -2.55
N TRP A 45 18.79 -16.04 -2.37
CA TRP A 45 19.19 -17.36 -1.87
C TRP A 45 19.33 -17.43 -0.36
N SER A 46 19.27 -16.29 0.32
CA SER A 46 19.43 -16.16 1.78
C SER A 46 18.17 -16.54 2.59
N GLY A 47 17.08 -16.98 1.93
CA GLY A 47 15.78 -17.19 2.57
C GLY A 47 14.93 -15.91 2.70
N ALA A 48 15.43 -14.76 2.24
CA ALA A 48 14.70 -13.47 2.25
C ALA A 48 13.58 -13.37 1.20
N MET A 49 13.35 -14.40 0.40
CA MET A 49 12.38 -14.41 -0.70
C MET A 49 10.94 -13.98 -0.31
N PRO A 50 10.38 -14.36 0.86
CA PRO A 50 9.06 -13.90 1.28
C PRO A 50 8.97 -12.39 1.52
N VAL A 51 10.00 -11.80 2.13
CA VAL A 51 10.09 -10.35 2.35
C VAL A 51 10.16 -9.61 1.01
N HIS A 52 10.82 -10.20 0.01
CA HIS A 52 10.85 -9.69 -1.36
C HIS A 52 9.49 -9.71 -2.02
N LEU A 53 8.78 -10.84 -1.96
CA LEU A 53 7.44 -10.95 -2.50
C LEU A 53 6.49 -9.93 -1.86
N GLN A 54 6.59 -9.72 -0.55
CA GLN A 54 5.79 -8.71 0.14
C GLN A 54 6.12 -7.30 -0.35
N ALA A 55 7.40 -6.94 -0.47
CA ALA A 55 7.80 -5.63 -0.98
C ALA A 55 7.32 -5.38 -2.42
N ILE A 56 7.39 -6.41 -3.28
CA ILE A 56 6.85 -6.35 -4.65
C ILE A 56 5.34 -6.14 -4.62
N ALA A 57 4.62 -6.89 -3.78
CA ALA A 57 3.19 -6.74 -3.63
C ALA A 57 2.84 -5.31 -3.19
N ASP A 58 3.43 -4.82 -2.08
CA ASP A 58 3.15 -3.50 -1.54
C ASP A 58 3.45 -2.37 -2.56
N LEU A 59 4.55 -2.47 -3.31
CA LEU A 59 4.89 -1.50 -4.35
C LEU A 59 3.97 -1.59 -5.58
N SER A 60 3.55 -2.81 -5.97
CA SER A 60 2.60 -2.98 -7.07
C SER A 60 1.22 -2.39 -6.73
N PHE A 61 0.76 -2.58 -5.49
CA PHE A 61 -0.48 -1.98 -5.00
C PHE A 61 -0.37 -0.46 -4.86
N LEU A 62 0.78 0.06 -4.43
CA LEU A 62 1.03 1.51 -4.43
C LEU A 62 0.92 2.08 -5.84
N ALA A 63 1.62 1.50 -6.81
CA ALA A 63 1.59 1.96 -8.20
C ALA A 63 0.17 1.88 -8.77
N ALA A 64 -0.52 0.76 -8.55
CA ALA A 64 -1.89 0.55 -8.99
C ALA A 64 -2.86 1.57 -8.37
N ALA A 65 -2.74 1.85 -7.08
CA ALA A 65 -3.56 2.84 -6.38
C ALA A 65 -3.28 4.27 -6.85
N VAL A 66 -2.02 4.65 -7.08
CA VAL A 66 -1.66 5.98 -7.59
C VAL A 66 -2.22 6.20 -9.00
N VAL A 67 -1.99 5.24 -9.92
CA VAL A 67 -2.52 5.31 -11.29
C VAL A 67 -4.05 5.37 -11.27
N SER A 68 -4.68 4.49 -10.49
CA SER A 68 -6.14 4.48 -10.35
C SER A 68 -6.66 5.76 -9.72
N GLY A 69 -5.95 6.37 -8.77
CA GLY A 69 -6.32 7.63 -8.14
C GLY A 69 -6.41 8.78 -9.15
N PHE A 70 -5.46 8.88 -10.07
CA PHE A 70 -5.53 9.87 -11.16
C PHE A 70 -6.67 9.58 -12.14
N MET A 71 -6.95 8.31 -12.44
CA MET A 71 -8.07 7.93 -13.32
C MET A 71 -9.42 8.19 -12.64
N VAL A 72 -9.56 7.84 -11.36
CA VAL A 72 -10.71 8.13 -10.50
C VAL A 72 -10.94 9.64 -10.43
N TRP A 73 -9.89 10.44 -10.26
CA TRP A 73 -10.01 11.90 -10.28
C TRP A 73 -10.68 12.39 -11.55
N LYS A 74 -10.20 11.94 -12.71
CA LYS A 74 -10.75 12.34 -14.01
C LYS A 74 -12.18 11.84 -14.24
N ARG A 75 -12.53 10.67 -13.69
CA ARG A 75 -13.79 9.99 -13.99
C ARG A 75 -14.92 10.28 -13.00
N TYR A 76 -14.63 10.25 -11.70
CA TYR A 76 -15.61 10.41 -10.62
C TYR A 76 -15.47 11.76 -9.90
N GLY A 77 -14.43 12.54 -10.22
CA GLY A 77 -14.22 13.88 -9.70
C GLY A 77 -13.16 13.97 -8.60
N THR A 78 -12.82 15.21 -8.25
CA THR A 78 -11.69 15.55 -7.38
C THR A 78 -11.75 14.91 -6.00
N HIS A 79 -12.93 14.87 -5.37
CA HIS A 79 -13.06 14.33 -4.01
C HIS A 79 -12.70 12.85 -3.92
N TYR A 80 -13.15 12.04 -4.88
CA TYR A 80 -12.80 10.62 -4.94
C TYR A 80 -11.34 10.41 -5.34
N GLY A 81 -10.81 11.24 -6.25
CA GLY A 81 -9.40 11.20 -6.61
C GLY A 81 -8.49 11.48 -5.41
N LEU A 82 -8.81 12.52 -4.64
CA LEU A 82 -8.09 12.87 -3.42
C LEU A 82 -8.21 11.79 -2.35
N LEU A 83 -9.38 11.18 -2.18
CA LEU A 83 -9.55 10.05 -1.24
C LEU A 83 -8.56 8.92 -1.55
N VAL A 84 -8.46 8.51 -2.82
CA VAL A 84 -7.57 7.42 -3.25
C VAL A 84 -6.10 7.83 -3.12
N LEU A 85 -5.74 9.01 -3.64
CA LEU A 85 -4.35 9.48 -3.64
C LEU A 85 -3.84 9.75 -2.23
N LEU A 86 -4.57 10.49 -1.40
CA LEU A 86 -4.16 10.75 -0.01
C LEU A 86 -4.19 9.49 0.83
N GLY A 87 -5.18 8.61 0.60
CA GLY A 87 -5.31 7.33 1.28
C GLY A 87 -4.12 6.39 1.10
N ILE A 88 -3.36 6.52 0.00
CA ILE A 88 -2.16 5.73 -0.24
C ILE A 88 -0.85 6.51 -0.06
N ILE A 89 -0.79 7.79 -0.44
CA ILE A 89 0.45 8.59 -0.38
C ILE A 89 0.83 8.89 1.07
N ILE A 90 -0.12 9.22 1.94
CA ILE A 90 0.14 9.53 3.35
C ILE A 90 0.80 8.33 4.05
N PRO A 91 0.23 7.11 4.04
CA PRO A 91 0.90 5.96 4.66
C PRO A 91 2.23 5.62 3.97
N ALA A 92 2.29 5.72 2.63
CA ALA A 92 3.54 5.51 1.89
C ALA A 92 4.63 6.55 2.17
N SER A 93 4.30 7.68 2.80
CA SER A 93 5.29 8.69 3.21
C SER A 93 6.04 8.32 4.49
N THR A 94 5.57 7.28 5.20
CA THR A 94 6.21 6.76 6.42
C THR A 94 6.82 5.39 6.17
N SER A 95 6.14 4.50 5.46
CA SER A 95 6.65 3.15 5.16
C SER A 95 5.94 2.54 3.97
N THR A 96 6.64 1.67 3.22
CA THR A 96 6.01 0.83 2.19
C THR A 96 5.38 -0.44 2.75
N VAL A 97 5.58 -0.74 4.02
CA VAL A 97 5.09 -1.98 4.62
C VAL A 97 3.57 -1.96 4.74
N SER A 98 2.91 -3.02 4.25
CA SER A 98 1.45 -3.21 4.33
C SER A 98 0.62 -2.20 3.53
N LEU A 99 1.18 -1.59 2.47
CA LEU A 99 0.43 -0.74 1.54
C LEU A 99 -0.72 -1.48 0.85
N CYS A 100 -0.62 -2.80 0.67
CA CYS A 100 -1.73 -3.65 0.25
C CYS A 100 -2.98 -3.40 1.11
N ARG A 101 -2.85 -3.33 2.44
CA ARG A 101 -3.99 -3.13 3.35
C ARG A 101 -4.65 -1.77 3.18
N TYR A 102 -3.85 -0.72 2.96
CA TYR A 102 -4.39 0.62 2.74
C TYR A 102 -5.15 0.70 1.41
N SER A 103 -4.73 -0.04 0.38
CA SER A 103 -5.42 -0.06 -0.91
C SER A 103 -6.80 -0.74 -0.87
N LEU A 104 -7.00 -1.72 0.03
CA LEU A 104 -8.26 -2.48 0.12
C LEU A 104 -9.48 -1.63 0.50
N VAL A 105 -9.27 -0.51 1.19
CA VAL A 105 -10.36 0.39 1.60
C VAL A 105 -10.62 1.50 0.58
N LEU A 106 -9.85 1.57 -0.51
CA LEU A 106 -9.98 2.59 -1.55
C LEU A 106 -11.06 2.17 -2.57
N PHE A 107 -12.30 2.03 -2.12
CA PHE A 107 -13.43 1.56 -2.93
C PHE A 107 -13.56 2.19 -4.33
N PRO A 108 -13.33 3.50 -4.54
CA PRO A 108 -13.41 4.10 -5.88
C PRO A 108 -12.43 3.49 -6.89
N MET A 109 -11.29 2.96 -6.43
CA MET A 109 -10.35 2.22 -7.28
C MET A 109 -11.00 0.96 -7.85
N PHE A 110 -11.69 0.18 -7.03
CA PHE A 110 -12.34 -1.05 -7.46
C PHE A 110 -13.55 -0.80 -8.35
N LEU A 111 -14.29 0.29 -8.12
CA LEU A 111 -15.37 0.73 -9.04
C LEU A 111 -14.80 1.04 -10.43
N LEU A 112 -13.69 1.79 -10.48
CA LEU A 112 -13.01 2.07 -11.74
C LEU A 112 -12.58 0.79 -12.44
N TRP A 113 -11.98 -0.16 -11.70
CA TRP A 113 -11.50 -1.41 -12.27
C TRP A 113 -12.63 -2.30 -12.79
N ALA A 114 -13.77 -2.36 -12.08
CA ALA A 114 -14.95 -3.04 -12.57
C ALA A 114 -15.44 -2.43 -13.90
N GLU A 115 -15.50 -1.09 -14.00
CA GLU A 115 -15.88 -0.43 -15.24
C GLU A 115 -14.88 -0.63 -16.39
N ILE A 116 -13.59 -0.74 -16.09
CA ILE A 116 -12.56 -1.12 -17.07
C ILE A 116 -12.77 -2.56 -17.52
N GLY A 117 -13.02 -3.49 -16.57
CA GLY A 117 -13.27 -4.90 -16.85
C GLY A 117 -14.48 -5.13 -17.74
N LEU A 118 -15.55 -4.36 -17.55
CA LEU A 118 -16.74 -4.39 -18.42
C LEU A 118 -16.42 -4.03 -19.89
N LYS A 119 -15.45 -3.14 -20.12
CA LYS A 119 -15.02 -2.72 -21.46
C LYS A 119 -13.92 -3.60 -22.04
N HIS A 120 -13.11 -4.21 -21.18
CA HIS A 120 -11.91 -4.95 -21.54
C HIS A 120 -11.91 -6.32 -20.85
N PRO A 121 -12.45 -7.37 -21.52
CA PRO A 121 -12.56 -8.71 -20.93
C PRO A 121 -11.24 -9.32 -20.48
N TRP A 122 -10.12 -8.95 -21.11
CA TRP A 122 -8.79 -9.41 -20.70
C TRP A 122 -8.42 -8.91 -19.29
N PHE A 123 -8.82 -7.67 -18.95
CA PHE A 123 -8.53 -7.07 -17.65
C PHE A 123 -9.42 -7.70 -16.57
N ASP A 124 -10.71 -7.92 -16.89
CA ASP A 124 -11.62 -8.65 -15.99
C ASP A 124 -11.10 -10.05 -15.67
N ASN A 125 -10.70 -10.81 -16.70
CA ASN A 125 -10.09 -12.13 -16.52
C ASN A 125 -8.81 -12.07 -15.69
N PHE A 126 -7.93 -11.09 -15.96
CA PHE A 126 -6.71 -10.91 -15.19
C PHE A 126 -7.02 -10.70 -13.70
N VAL A 127 -7.89 -9.75 -13.35
CA VAL A 127 -8.25 -9.48 -11.94
C VAL A 127 -8.91 -10.70 -11.30
N ARG A 128 -9.84 -11.34 -12.02
CA ARG A 128 -10.59 -12.51 -11.54
C ARG A 128 -9.70 -13.70 -11.19
N TYR A 129 -8.61 -13.93 -11.92
CA TYR A 129 -7.69 -15.04 -11.63
C TYR A 129 -6.51 -14.61 -10.75
N ALA A 130 -5.92 -13.44 -10.99
CA ALA A 130 -4.72 -13.00 -10.28
C ALA A 130 -4.99 -12.77 -8.78
N PHE A 131 -6.12 -12.16 -8.41
CA PHE A 131 -6.41 -11.83 -7.01
C PHE A 131 -6.64 -13.08 -6.14
N PRO A 132 -7.50 -14.05 -6.51
CA PRO A 132 -7.67 -15.28 -5.73
C PRO A 132 -6.39 -16.12 -5.63
N ILE A 133 -5.62 -16.22 -6.72
CA ILE A 133 -4.33 -16.93 -6.71
C ILE A 133 -3.35 -16.24 -5.77
N GLY A 134 -3.23 -14.91 -5.87
CA GLY A 134 -2.38 -14.11 -4.98
C GLY A 134 -2.80 -14.23 -3.52
N GLN A 135 -4.10 -14.23 -3.23
CA GLN A 135 -4.64 -14.44 -1.89
C GLN A 135 -4.32 -15.83 -1.35
N ALA A 136 -4.46 -16.88 -2.17
CA ALA A 136 -4.09 -18.24 -1.78
C ALA A 136 -2.58 -18.35 -1.49
N ALA A 137 -1.73 -17.72 -2.31
CA ALA A 137 -0.29 -17.67 -2.08
C ALA A 137 0.07 -16.92 -0.78
N ALA A 138 -0.54 -15.76 -0.54
CA ALA A 138 -0.34 -14.99 0.69
C ALA A 138 -0.80 -15.77 1.93
N LEU A 139 -1.93 -16.49 1.84
CA LEU A 139 -2.41 -17.37 2.91
C LEU A 139 -1.42 -18.51 3.17
N ALA A 140 -0.89 -19.15 2.13
CA ALA A 140 0.11 -20.21 2.27
C ALA A 140 1.38 -19.69 2.96
N LEU A 141 1.88 -18.52 2.56
CA LEU A 141 3.03 -17.89 3.22
C LEU A 141 2.75 -17.56 4.68
N TYR A 142 1.55 -17.07 4.99
CA TYR A 142 1.11 -16.76 6.34
C TYR A 142 1.06 -18.00 7.24
N CYS A 143 0.45 -19.09 6.76
CA CYS A 143 0.37 -20.34 7.51
C CYS A 143 1.75 -20.96 7.79
N ASN A 144 2.75 -20.65 6.98
CA ASN A 144 4.14 -21.11 7.14
C ASN A 144 5.02 -20.12 7.93
N TRP A 145 4.43 -19.13 8.61
CA TRP A 145 5.13 -18.17 9.47
C TRP A 145 6.21 -17.31 8.78
N TYR A 146 6.20 -17.24 7.44
CA TYR A 146 7.20 -16.49 6.69
C TYR A 146 7.16 -14.97 6.89
N PHE A 147 6.10 -14.45 7.53
CA PHE A 147 5.96 -13.02 7.86
C PHE A 147 6.31 -12.67 9.31
N VAL A 148 6.75 -13.66 10.11
CA VAL A 148 7.05 -13.49 11.55
C VAL A 148 8.57 -13.60 11.84
N ALA A 149 9.37 -14.01 10.86
CA ALA A 149 10.82 -14.16 10.98
C ALA A 149 11.57 -12.91 10.47
#